data_AF-A0A2P5YYT6-F1
#
_entry.id   AF-A0A2P5YYT6-F1
#
_cell.length_a   1.000
_cell.length_b   1.000
_cell.length_c   1.000
_cell.angle_alpha   90.00
_cell.angle_beta   90.00
_cell.angle_gamma   90.00
#
_symmetry.space_group_name_H-M   'P 1'
#
loop_
_entity.id
_entity.type
_entity.pdbx_description
1 polymer ?
#
loop_
_entity_poly.entity_id
_entity_poly.type
_entity_poly.pdbx_seq_one_letter_code
_entity_poly.pdbx_strand_id
1 'polypeptide(L)'
;MAETKSTVVIRRVKKVQGGGHHGGAWKVAYADFVTAMMAFFLVLWLVAATTKEQRAAIAEYFRNPSPLAGKSPAPSPGMAGPGGASTSMIKLGGAGEMQRGNNKDPFGSKSLKGDDSKTTQREKEKERLETLMQELKEAIDKSQALEPFKDQLLLDLTPDGLRIQIVDKENRPMFDLGSAVLKPYTRGILHELSGFINQVPNHISITGHTDVTQYSGKNGYSNWELSADRANAARRELVAGGMGEDKVSRVVGLSSSVLFDKQVPNNPINRRISIVVMTKDAEDAATADGDHSVALGTVQPDADTKVPDLSAAATEAAAAPAAGKGAPAAAPAATNGTAPTAPAATSGKASVQIVEPRTTSPEAAAAAARDALRSINGGAPVTAAAGAGAGGTEATSAR
;
A
#
# COMPACT_ATOMS: atom_id res chain seq x y z
N MET A 1 61.36 19.08 -47.37
CA MET A 1 60.91 18.02 -46.46
C MET A 1 61.61 18.25 -45.12
N ALA A 2 60.92 18.80 -44.12
CA ALA A 2 61.43 18.83 -42.75
C ALA A 2 60.23 18.57 -41.84
N GLU A 3 60.11 17.32 -41.43
CA GLU A 3 59.03 16.77 -40.64
C GLU A 3 59.22 17.21 -39.18
N THR A 4 58.34 18.09 -38.67
CA THR A 4 58.35 18.49 -37.25
C THR A 4 57.84 17.34 -36.40
N LYS A 5 58.77 16.53 -35.90
CA LYS A 5 58.49 15.45 -34.95
C LYS A 5 58.20 16.07 -33.57
N SER A 6 56.94 16.05 -33.13
CA SER A 6 56.57 16.49 -31.79
C SER A 6 57.08 15.48 -30.75
N THR A 7 58.07 15.87 -29.95
CA THR A 7 58.58 15.09 -28.83
C THR A 7 57.52 14.99 -27.73
N VAL A 8 56.94 13.80 -27.55
CA VAL A 8 56.04 13.52 -26.43
C VAL A 8 56.88 13.25 -25.18
N VAL A 9 56.88 14.18 -24.23
CA VAL A 9 57.51 13.99 -22.91
C VAL A 9 56.53 13.24 -22.01
N ILE A 10 56.71 11.92 -21.89
CA ILE A 10 55.98 11.10 -20.91
C ILE A 10 56.66 11.26 -19.54
N ARG A 11 56.09 12.12 -18.68
CA ARG A 11 56.51 12.20 -17.27
C ARG A 11 56.00 10.96 -16.53
N ARG A 12 56.84 9.93 -16.42
CA ARG A 12 56.54 8.74 -15.63
C ARG A 12 56.73 9.07 -14.14
N VAL A 13 55.66 9.50 -13.48
CA VAL A 13 55.69 9.71 -12.02
C VAL A 13 55.75 8.34 -11.36
N LYS A 14 56.95 7.93 -10.96
CA LYS A 14 57.12 6.76 -10.08
C LYS A 14 56.54 7.18 -8.73
N LYS A 15 55.27 6.84 -8.48
CA LYS A 15 54.73 6.83 -7.11
C LYS A 15 55.57 5.81 -6.37
N VAL A 16 56.60 6.30 -5.68
CA VAL A 16 57.22 5.53 -4.61
C VAL A 16 56.11 5.38 -3.59
N GLN A 17 55.43 4.24 -3.61
CA GLN A 17 54.78 3.74 -2.41
C GLN A 17 55.90 3.65 -1.39
N GLY A 18 56.07 4.70 -0.59
CA GLY A 18 56.73 4.57 0.70
C GLY A 18 56.03 3.40 1.38
N GLY A 19 56.81 2.42 1.83
CA GLY A 19 56.31 1.22 2.49
C GLY A 19 55.46 1.60 3.70
N GLY A 20 54.18 1.83 3.45
CA GLY A 20 53.21 2.25 4.43
C GLY A 20 52.69 1.02 5.13
N HIS A 21 53.49 0.45 6.05
CA HIS A 21 53.05 -0.33 7.20
C HIS A 21 51.76 -1.17 7.03
N HIS A 22 51.64 -1.95 5.95
CA HIS A 22 50.45 -2.78 5.68
C HIS A 22 50.29 -3.96 6.66
N GLY A 23 51.19 -4.11 7.63
CA GLY A 23 51.08 -5.07 8.74
C GLY A 23 50.47 -4.49 10.03
N GLY A 24 50.02 -3.22 10.04
CA GLY A 24 49.44 -2.55 11.23
C GLY A 24 47.92 -2.50 11.27
N ALA A 25 47.23 -2.58 10.12
CA ALA A 25 45.78 -2.37 10.04
C ALA A 25 44.98 -3.42 10.82
N TRP A 26 45.41 -4.69 10.83
CA TRP A 26 44.77 -5.74 11.61
C TRP A 26 44.95 -5.53 13.13
N LYS A 27 46.05 -4.89 13.55
CA LYS A 27 46.29 -4.55 14.96
C LYS A 27 45.37 -3.42 15.42
N VAL A 28 44.96 -2.53 14.52
CA VAL A 28 43.97 -1.48 14.82
C VAL A 28 42.60 -2.11 15.03
N ALA A 29 42.17 -3.03 14.15
CA ALA A 29 40.91 -3.75 14.31
C ALA A 29 40.90 -4.64 15.59
N TYR A 30 42.04 -5.28 15.91
CA TYR A 30 42.18 -6.06 17.13
C TYR A 30 42.18 -5.17 18.39
N ALA A 31 42.86 -4.01 18.36
CA ALA A 31 42.83 -3.06 19.46
C ALA A 31 41.43 -2.48 19.69
N ASP A 32 40.69 -2.19 18.62
CA ASP A 32 39.29 -1.74 18.69
C ASP A 32 38.39 -2.83 19.30
N PHE A 33 38.56 -4.09 18.87
CA PHE A 33 37.82 -5.20 19.47
C PHE A 33 38.11 -5.39 20.97
N VAL A 34 39.39 -5.34 21.38
CA VAL A 34 39.77 -5.48 22.79
C VAL A 34 39.28 -4.30 23.63
N THR A 35 39.29 -3.08 23.10
CA THR A 35 38.77 -1.91 23.81
C THR A 35 37.24 -1.92 23.91
N ALA A 36 36.52 -2.39 22.88
CA ALA A 36 35.08 -2.62 22.94
C ALA A 36 34.72 -3.68 24.01
N MET A 37 35.48 -4.78 24.06
CA MET A 37 35.31 -5.80 25.10
C MET A 37 35.65 -5.27 26.49
N MET A 38 36.71 -4.49 26.63
CA MET A 38 37.07 -3.84 27.90
C MET A 38 35.95 -2.89 28.37
N ALA A 39 35.43 -2.03 27.49
CA ALA A 39 34.34 -1.13 27.81
C ALA A 39 33.07 -1.89 28.22
N PHE A 40 32.73 -2.95 27.49
CA PHE A 40 31.61 -3.83 27.83
C PHE A 40 31.79 -4.47 29.22
N PHE A 41 32.98 -5.01 29.52
CA PHE A 41 33.28 -5.57 30.83
C PHE A 41 33.25 -4.54 31.95
N LEU A 42 33.73 -3.31 31.71
CA LEU A 42 33.65 -2.23 32.70
C LEU A 42 32.20 -1.83 33.00
N VAL A 43 31.34 -1.82 31.99
CA VAL A 43 29.90 -1.57 32.17
C VAL A 43 29.26 -2.70 32.96
N LEU A 44 29.51 -3.97 32.60
CA LEU A 44 28.99 -5.11 33.34
C LEU A 44 29.52 -5.14 34.78
N TRP A 45 30.78 -4.78 34.99
CA TRP A 45 31.40 -4.70 36.31
C TRP A 45 30.79 -3.59 37.16
N LEU A 46 30.53 -2.40 36.59
CA LEU A 46 29.82 -1.32 37.27
C LEU A 46 28.39 -1.74 37.63
N VAL A 47 27.67 -2.40 36.71
CA VAL A 47 26.36 -2.95 37.03
C VAL A 47 26.46 -4.02 38.11
N ALA A 48 27.47 -4.89 38.11
CA ALA A 48 27.65 -5.91 39.15
C ALA A 48 28.07 -5.33 40.52
N ALA A 49 28.79 -4.21 40.54
CA ALA A 49 29.24 -3.52 41.76
C ALA A 49 28.18 -2.58 42.36
N THR A 50 27.19 -2.14 41.58
CA THR A 50 26.08 -1.31 42.08
C THR A 50 25.11 -2.12 42.94
N THR A 51 24.55 -1.47 43.97
CA THR A 51 23.54 -2.08 44.85
C THR A 51 22.22 -2.31 44.08
N LYS A 52 21.36 -3.19 44.59
CA LYS A 52 20.06 -3.48 43.95
C LYS A 52 19.20 -2.22 43.76
N GLU A 53 19.26 -1.28 44.69
CA GLU A 53 18.55 0.00 44.64
C GLU A 53 19.07 0.91 43.52
N GLN A 54 20.40 1.02 43.35
CA GLN A 54 21.00 1.82 42.30
C GLN A 54 20.71 1.26 40.89
N ARG A 55 20.70 -0.07 40.73
CA ARG A 55 20.32 -0.71 39.45
C ARG A 55 18.87 -0.42 39.09
N ALA A 56 17.96 -0.42 40.08
CA ALA A 56 16.57 -0.12 39.86
C ALA A 56 16.37 1.34 39.40
N ALA A 57 17.05 2.30 40.03
CA ALA A 57 17.00 3.71 39.65
C ALA A 57 17.52 3.95 38.22
N ILE A 58 18.63 3.30 37.84
CA ILE A 58 19.17 3.39 36.46
C ILE A 58 18.19 2.76 35.45
N ALA A 59 17.59 1.61 35.76
CA ALA A 59 16.62 0.96 34.88
C ALA A 59 15.33 1.77 34.71
N GLU A 60 14.91 2.49 35.74
CA GLU A 60 13.75 3.39 35.69
C GLU A 60 14.02 4.59 34.77
N TYR A 61 15.22 5.17 34.80
CA TYR A 61 15.63 6.27 33.93
C TYR A 61 15.53 5.90 32.43
N PHE A 62 15.92 4.68 32.06
CA PHE A 62 15.81 4.21 30.67
C PHE A 62 14.39 3.77 30.27
N ARG A 63 13.55 3.37 31.23
CA ARG A 63 12.14 3.01 30.96
C ARG A 63 11.26 4.24 30.76
N ASN A 64 11.52 5.31 31.50
CA ASN A 64 10.78 6.56 31.42
C ASN A 64 11.77 7.73 31.23
N PRO A 65 12.25 7.98 29.99
CA PRO A 65 13.10 9.13 29.71
C PRO A 65 12.23 10.40 29.69
N SER A 66 11.78 10.84 30.87
CA SER A 66 11.08 12.12 31.00
C SER A 66 12.10 13.25 30.81
N PRO A 67 11.88 14.20 29.89
CA PRO A 67 12.83 15.28 29.59
C PRO A 67 12.86 16.36 30.69
N LEU A 68 12.14 16.19 31.79
CA LEU A 68 12.20 17.12 32.93
C LEU A 68 13.33 16.71 33.88
N ALA A 69 14.49 17.35 33.70
CA ALA A 69 15.55 17.34 34.69
C ALA A 69 15.04 17.92 36.02
N GLY A 70 15.16 17.15 37.10
CA GLY A 70 15.23 17.73 38.46
C GLY A 70 14.16 17.38 39.48
N LYS A 71 13.34 16.33 39.30
CA LYS A 71 12.56 15.77 40.43
C LYS A 71 12.63 14.24 40.40
N SER A 72 13.38 13.68 41.35
CA SER A 72 13.42 12.25 41.64
C SER A 72 11.99 11.71 41.74
N PRO A 73 11.63 10.60 41.06
CA PRO A 73 10.45 9.88 41.48
C PRO A 73 10.82 9.27 42.84
N ALA A 74 10.18 9.74 43.90
CA ALA A 74 10.20 9.01 45.16
C ALA A 74 9.74 7.57 44.86
N PRO A 75 10.40 6.53 45.40
CA PRO A 75 9.97 5.17 45.16
C PRO A 75 8.51 5.03 45.58
N SER A 76 7.71 4.40 44.72
CA SER A 76 6.30 4.10 45.00
C SER A 76 6.20 3.44 46.38
N PRO A 77 5.41 4.00 47.32
CA PRO A 77 5.34 3.49 48.68
C PRO A 77 4.88 2.03 48.66
N GLY A 78 5.74 1.11 49.10
CA GLY A 78 5.30 -0.21 49.51
C GLY A 78 4.29 -0.08 50.66
N MET A 79 3.52 -1.14 50.91
CA MET A 79 2.42 -1.15 51.90
C MET A 79 2.87 -0.93 53.36
N ALA A 80 4.15 -0.62 53.61
CA ALA A 80 4.74 -0.22 54.89
C ALA A 80 5.69 1.01 54.80
N GLY A 81 5.54 1.86 53.79
CA GLY A 81 6.32 3.10 53.66
C GLY A 81 7.64 2.98 52.86
N PRO A 82 8.35 4.10 52.63
CA PRO A 82 9.45 4.17 51.67
C PRO A 82 10.72 3.54 52.23
N GLY A 83 11.22 2.48 51.58
CA GLY A 83 12.45 1.75 51.97
C GLY A 83 12.27 0.25 52.24
N GLY A 84 11.07 -0.32 52.08
CA GLY A 84 10.82 -1.74 52.32
C GLY A 84 11.33 -2.65 51.20
N ALA A 85 12.48 -3.28 51.40
CA ALA A 85 12.93 -4.40 50.58
C ALA A 85 12.01 -5.61 50.80
N SER A 86 11.14 -5.93 49.84
CA SER A 86 10.38 -7.18 49.85
C SER A 86 11.30 -8.36 49.54
N THR A 87 11.96 -8.89 50.56
CA THR A 87 12.52 -10.23 50.55
C THR A 87 11.53 -11.16 51.26
N SER A 88 10.74 -11.93 50.53
CA SER A 88 10.53 -13.37 50.79
C SER A 88 9.34 -13.95 50.03
N MET A 89 9.66 -15.07 49.36
CA MET A 89 8.89 -16.30 49.17
C MET A 89 7.39 -16.22 48.88
N ILE A 90 7.09 -16.48 47.61
CA ILE A 90 5.87 -17.15 47.14
C ILE A 90 5.53 -18.31 48.08
N LYS A 91 4.44 -18.18 48.83
CA LYS A 91 3.80 -19.27 49.55
C LYS A 91 2.50 -19.59 48.84
N LEU A 92 2.58 -20.58 47.95
CA LEU A 92 1.44 -21.26 47.36
C LEU A 92 0.76 -22.10 48.44
N GLY A 93 -0.52 -21.84 48.70
CA GLY A 93 -1.38 -22.76 49.45
C GLY A 93 -2.28 -22.07 50.48
N GLY A 94 -3.59 -22.22 50.31
CA GLY A 94 -4.58 -22.04 51.37
C GLY A 94 -5.76 -21.18 50.98
N ALA A 95 -6.90 -21.82 50.75
CA ALA A 95 -8.21 -21.21 50.54
C ALA A 95 -8.55 -20.20 51.65
N GLY A 96 -9.10 -19.07 51.24
CA GLY A 96 -9.53 -17.98 52.11
C GLY A 96 -10.29 -16.97 51.28
N GLU A 97 -11.53 -17.29 50.98
CA GLU A 97 -12.53 -16.41 50.39
C GLU A 97 -12.63 -15.13 51.21
N MET A 98 -12.02 -14.04 50.72
CA MET A 98 -12.27 -12.70 51.24
C MET A 98 -13.24 -11.98 50.33
N GLN A 99 -14.42 -11.78 50.91
CA GLN A 99 -15.54 -10.98 50.43
C GLN A 99 -15.08 -9.64 49.86
N ARG A 100 -15.19 -9.49 48.54
CA ARG A 100 -14.82 -8.27 47.82
C ARG A 100 -15.90 -7.21 48.03
N GLY A 101 -15.65 -6.30 48.97
CA GLY A 101 -16.40 -5.05 49.10
C GLY A 101 -16.36 -4.27 47.80
N ASN A 102 -17.52 -3.81 47.37
CA ASN A 102 -17.76 -3.08 46.13
C ASN A 102 -17.26 -1.63 46.26
N ASN A 103 -15.96 -1.40 46.13
CA ASN A 103 -15.40 -0.06 46.01
C ASN A 103 -15.28 0.33 44.54
N LYS A 104 -16.17 1.24 44.11
CA LYS A 104 -16.06 1.96 42.84
C LYS A 104 -15.01 3.06 42.99
N ASP A 105 -13.75 2.70 42.79
CA ASP A 105 -12.67 3.67 42.64
C ASP A 105 -12.45 3.92 41.13
N PRO A 106 -12.57 5.16 40.60
CA PRO A 106 -12.51 5.43 39.17
C PRO A 106 -11.09 5.35 38.56
N PHE A 107 -10.07 5.07 39.37
CA PHE A 107 -8.66 4.98 38.93
C PHE A 107 -7.93 3.72 39.44
N GLY A 108 -8.64 2.74 40.02
CA GLY A 108 -8.03 1.58 40.68
C GLY A 108 -8.60 0.26 40.19
N SER A 109 -7.75 -0.61 39.63
CA SER A 109 -7.96 -2.05 39.38
C SER A 109 -8.54 -2.53 38.03
N LYS A 110 -7.98 -2.08 36.90
CA LYS A 110 -8.09 -2.82 35.61
C LYS A 110 -6.92 -3.75 35.30
N SER A 111 -5.84 -3.76 36.09
CA SER A 111 -4.54 -4.30 35.63
C SER A 111 -4.09 -5.64 36.22
N LEU A 112 -4.88 -6.34 37.05
CA LEU A 112 -4.42 -7.58 37.71
C LEU A 112 -5.27 -8.82 37.43
N LYS A 113 -6.29 -8.71 36.58
CA LYS A 113 -7.13 -9.86 36.15
C LYS A 113 -7.16 -10.05 34.63
N GLY A 114 -6.44 -9.22 33.89
CA GLY A 114 -6.46 -9.18 32.43
C GLY A 114 -5.31 -9.92 31.74
N ASP A 115 -4.23 -10.24 32.46
CA ASP A 115 -3.00 -10.78 31.84
C ASP A 115 -3.14 -12.28 31.47
N ASP A 116 -3.71 -13.09 32.37
CA ASP A 116 -4.00 -14.50 32.09
C ASP A 116 -5.01 -14.67 30.94
N SER A 117 -6.08 -13.86 30.94
CA SER A 117 -7.12 -13.93 29.91
C SER A 117 -6.61 -13.53 28.52
N LYS A 118 -5.74 -12.51 28.43
CA LYS A 118 -5.16 -12.08 27.15
C LYS A 118 -4.15 -13.10 26.63
N THR A 119 -3.34 -13.68 27.51
CA THR A 119 -2.36 -14.71 27.14
C THR A 119 -3.05 -15.97 26.61
N THR A 120 -4.09 -16.46 27.30
CA THR A 120 -4.89 -17.60 26.80
C THR A 120 -5.62 -17.30 25.48
N GLN A 121 -6.06 -16.05 25.25
CA GLN A 121 -6.66 -15.66 23.98
C GLN A 121 -5.64 -15.67 22.84
N ARG A 122 -4.43 -15.15 23.07
CA ARG A 122 -3.32 -15.18 22.09
C ARG A 122 -2.92 -16.58 21.71
N GLU A 123 -2.86 -17.50 22.68
CA GLU A 123 -2.54 -18.91 22.43
C GLU A 123 -3.59 -19.59 21.54
N LYS A 124 -4.88 -19.41 21.86
CA LYS A 124 -5.98 -19.94 21.05
C LYS A 124 -6.03 -19.35 19.65
N GLU A 125 -5.76 -18.06 19.53
CA GLU A 125 -5.70 -17.38 18.25
C GLU A 125 -4.54 -17.90 17.40
N LYS A 126 -3.36 -18.05 18.00
CA LYS A 126 -2.20 -18.63 17.34
C LYS A 126 -2.49 -20.05 16.85
N GLU A 127 -3.10 -20.89 17.68
CA GLU A 127 -3.49 -22.24 17.30
C GLU A 127 -4.46 -22.23 16.09
N ARG A 128 -5.46 -21.35 16.08
CA ARG A 128 -6.36 -21.19 14.92
C ARG A 128 -5.63 -20.78 13.65
N LEU A 129 -4.68 -19.84 13.74
CA LEU A 129 -3.88 -19.41 12.59
C LEU A 129 -2.95 -20.52 12.10
N GLU A 130 -2.42 -21.36 13.00
CA GLU A 130 -1.63 -22.54 12.66
C GLU A 130 -2.48 -23.61 11.95
N THR A 131 -3.70 -23.88 12.44
CA THR A 131 -4.67 -24.75 11.77
C THR A 131 -5.02 -24.22 10.39
N LEU A 132 -5.36 -22.93 10.28
CA LEU A 132 -5.66 -22.29 9.00
C LEU A 132 -4.48 -22.38 8.03
N MET A 133 -3.24 -22.19 8.50
CA MET A 133 -2.05 -22.35 7.67
C MET A 133 -1.92 -23.78 7.14
N GLN A 134 -2.19 -24.79 7.98
CA GLN A 134 -2.12 -26.20 7.57
C GLN A 134 -3.21 -26.54 6.55
N GLU A 135 -4.44 -26.10 6.79
CA GLU A 135 -5.57 -26.26 5.86
C GLU A 135 -5.29 -25.58 4.51
N LEU A 136 -4.73 -24.37 4.52
CA LEU A 136 -4.30 -23.67 3.30
C LEU A 136 -3.21 -24.45 2.55
N LYS A 137 -2.20 -24.98 3.24
CA LYS A 137 -1.16 -25.80 2.60
C LYS A 137 -1.74 -27.05 1.96
N GLU A 138 -2.63 -27.74 2.67
CA GLU A 138 -3.30 -28.93 2.16
C GLU A 138 -4.21 -28.61 0.98
N ALA A 139 -4.93 -27.49 1.03
CA ALA A 139 -5.77 -27.02 -0.07
C ALA A 139 -4.95 -26.63 -1.30
N ILE A 140 -3.80 -25.99 -1.13
CA ILE A 140 -2.88 -25.68 -2.22
C ILE A 140 -2.35 -26.96 -2.88
N ASP A 141 -2.06 -27.98 -2.09
CA ASP A 141 -1.54 -29.26 -2.58
C ASP A 141 -2.62 -30.13 -3.26
N LYS A 142 -3.89 -30.02 -2.84
CA LYS A 142 -5.00 -30.81 -3.40
C LYS A 142 -5.75 -30.12 -4.53
N SER A 143 -5.76 -28.79 -4.56
CA SER A 143 -6.53 -28.03 -5.54
C SER A 143 -5.82 -28.01 -6.89
N GLN A 144 -6.47 -28.53 -7.92
CA GLN A 144 -5.99 -28.47 -9.29
C GLN A 144 -5.75 -27.03 -9.78
N ALA A 145 -6.47 -26.06 -9.19
CA ALA A 145 -6.34 -24.65 -9.52
C ALA A 145 -5.15 -23.98 -8.83
N LEU A 146 -4.73 -24.46 -7.65
CA LEU A 146 -3.67 -23.83 -6.83
C LEU A 146 -2.32 -24.55 -6.94
N GLU A 147 -2.32 -25.86 -7.17
CA GLU A 147 -1.12 -26.70 -7.27
C GLU A 147 -0.08 -26.10 -8.24
N PRO A 148 -0.43 -25.61 -9.45
CA PRO A 148 0.55 -25.04 -10.38
C PRO A 148 1.20 -23.75 -9.88
N PHE A 149 0.66 -23.14 -8.82
CA PHE A 149 1.06 -21.85 -8.26
C PHE A 149 1.64 -21.97 -6.85
N LYS A 150 1.87 -23.19 -6.34
CA LYS A 150 2.46 -23.45 -5.03
C LYS A 150 3.74 -22.64 -4.79
N ASP A 151 4.63 -22.58 -5.76
CA ASP A 151 5.87 -21.82 -5.65
C ASP A 151 5.70 -20.30 -5.62
N GLN A 152 4.53 -19.80 -6.02
CA GLN A 152 4.18 -18.38 -5.98
C GLN A 152 3.42 -18.01 -4.70
N LEU A 153 2.98 -19.00 -3.92
CA LEU A 153 2.24 -18.84 -2.69
C LEU A 153 3.15 -19.13 -1.50
N LEU A 154 3.67 -18.07 -0.89
CA LEU A 154 4.50 -18.17 0.30
C LEU A 154 3.63 -17.95 1.53
N LEU A 155 3.59 -18.95 2.42
CA LEU A 155 2.85 -18.91 3.67
C LEU A 155 3.81 -18.86 4.84
N ASP A 156 3.67 -17.86 5.70
CA ASP A 156 4.50 -17.70 6.87
C ASP A 156 3.73 -17.15 8.08
N LEU A 157 4.02 -17.68 9.26
CA LEU A 157 3.43 -17.21 10.50
C LEU A 157 4.32 -16.11 11.09
N THR A 158 3.74 -14.92 11.26
CA THR A 158 4.40 -13.72 11.78
C THR A 158 3.79 -13.30 13.11
N PRO A 159 4.43 -12.43 13.91
CA PRO A 159 3.82 -11.86 15.12
C PRO A 159 2.50 -11.14 14.82
N ASP A 160 2.38 -10.55 13.63
CA ASP A 160 1.19 -9.85 13.19
C ASP A 160 0.07 -10.80 12.73
N GLY A 161 0.38 -12.10 12.53
CA GLY A 161 -0.57 -13.14 12.15
C GLY A 161 -0.10 -14.01 10.98
N LEU A 162 -1.04 -14.66 10.28
CA LEU A 162 -0.72 -15.53 9.14
C LEU A 162 -0.55 -14.68 7.88
N ARG A 163 0.67 -14.66 7.34
CA ARG A 163 1.01 -13.94 6.12
C ARG A 163 0.98 -14.87 4.91
N ILE A 164 0.20 -14.47 3.93
CA ILE A 164 0.02 -15.12 2.64
C ILE A 164 0.58 -14.18 1.57
N GLN A 165 1.66 -14.56 0.91
CA GLN A 165 2.27 -13.76 -0.14
C GLN A 165 2.09 -14.43 -1.48
N ILE A 166 1.59 -13.68 -2.45
CA ILE A 166 1.48 -14.09 -3.83
C ILE A 166 2.56 -13.33 -4.60
N VAL A 167 3.53 -14.04 -5.17
CA VAL A 167 4.69 -13.44 -5.84
C VAL A 167 4.68 -13.65 -7.35
N ASP A 168 5.15 -12.66 -8.10
CA ASP A 168 5.35 -12.79 -9.54
C ASP A 168 6.57 -13.67 -9.85
N LYS A 169 6.48 -14.42 -10.96
CA LYS A 169 7.63 -15.04 -11.64
C LYS A 169 7.73 -14.51 -13.07
N GLU A 170 8.93 -14.55 -13.67
CA GLU A 170 9.19 -14.02 -15.03
C GLU A 170 8.17 -14.48 -16.07
N ASN A 171 7.82 -15.77 -16.07
CA ASN A 171 6.91 -16.35 -17.06
C ASN A 171 5.44 -16.37 -16.61
N ARG A 172 5.13 -15.81 -15.44
CA ARG A 172 3.78 -15.88 -14.85
C ARG A 172 3.51 -14.68 -13.92
N PRO A 173 3.29 -13.49 -14.49
CA PRO A 173 3.00 -12.28 -13.71
C PRO A 173 1.56 -12.28 -13.20
N MET A 174 1.27 -11.86 -11.98
CA MET A 174 -0.09 -11.78 -11.45
C MET A 174 -0.94 -10.70 -12.11
N PHE A 175 -0.27 -9.68 -12.65
CA PHE A 175 -0.88 -8.51 -13.26
C PHE A 175 -0.45 -8.37 -14.71
N ASP A 176 -1.26 -7.65 -15.49
CA ASP A 176 -0.78 -7.09 -16.75
C ASP A 176 0.38 -6.11 -16.51
N LEU A 177 1.28 -6.01 -17.50
CA LEU A 177 2.47 -5.18 -17.40
C LEU A 177 2.07 -3.72 -17.15
N GLY A 178 2.57 -3.13 -16.06
CA GLY A 178 2.27 -1.74 -15.72
C GLY A 178 0.80 -1.45 -15.41
N SER A 179 0.04 -2.48 -15.04
CA SER A 179 -1.38 -2.40 -14.75
C SER A 179 -1.71 -2.99 -13.38
N ALA A 180 -2.87 -2.60 -12.84
CA ALA A 180 -3.50 -3.20 -11.67
C ALA A 180 -4.55 -4.27 -12.04
N VAL A 181 -4.69 -4.60 -13.33
CA VAL A 181 -5.58 -5.66 -13.81
C VAL A 181 -4.95 -7.02 -13.52
N LEU A 182 -5.67 -7.84 -12.75
CA LEU A 182 -5.27 -9.20 -12.39
C LEU A 182 -5.47 -10.16 -13.56
N LYS A 183 -4.55 -11.11 -13.71
CA LYS A 183 -4.68 -12.23 -14.65
C LYS A 183 -5.77 -13.20 -14.18
N PRO A 184 -6.41 -13.95 -15.10
CA PRO A 184 -7.49 -14.88 -14.75
C PRO A 184 -7.11 -15.92 -13.70
N TYR A 185 -5.89 -16.45 -13.75
CA TYR A 185 -5.42 -17.42 -12.75
C TYR A 185 -5.26 -16.79 -11.37
N THR A 186 -4.75 -15.56 -11.26
CA THR A 186 -4.60 -14.89 -9.96
C THR A 186 -5.96 -14.57 -9.36
N ARG A 187 -6.95 -14.24 -10.21
CA ARG A 187 -8.34 -14.13 -9.77
C ARG A 187 -8.84 -15.44 -9.15
N GLY A 188 -8.64 -16.57 -9.83
CA GLY A 188 -8.99 -17.89 -9.30
C GLY A 188 -8.31 -18.20 -7.97
N ILE A 189 -7.01 -17.90 -7.85
CA ILE A 189 -6.28 -18.06 -6.58
C ILE A 189 -6.94 -17.25 -5.46
N LEU A 190 -7.24 -15.98 -5.70
CA LEU A 190 -7.88 -15.13 -4.69
C LEU A 190 -9.28 -15.59 -4.32
N HIS A 191 -10.05 -16.13 -5.27
CA HIS A 191 -11.38 -16.69 -5.03
C HIS A 191 -11.36 -17.98 -4.21
N GLU A 192 -10.32 -18.81 -4.36
CA GLU A 192 -10.14 -19.97 -3.48
C GLU A 192 -9.71 -19.53 -2.07
N LEU A 193 -8.78 -18.56 -1.98
CA LEU A 193 -8.29 -18.04 -0.70
C LEU A 193 -9.38 -17.34 0.12
N SER A 194 -10.34 -16.67 -0.51
CA SER A 194 -11.44 -15.99 0.20
C SER A 194 -12.29 -16.96 1.02
N GLY A 195 -12.50 -18.19 0.52
CA GLY A 195 -13.20 -19.24 1.26
C GLY A 195 -12.53 -19.60 2.58
N PHE A 196 -11.20 -19.78 2.57
CA PHE A 196 -10.41 -20.09 3.78
C PHE A 196 -10.35 -18.91 4.73
N ILE A 197 -10.12 -17.70 4.21
CA ILE A 197 -10.04 -16.49 5.04
C ILE A 197 -11.37 -16.26 5.78
N ASN A 198 -12.52 -16.59 5.19
CA ASN A 198 -13.83 -16.44 5.83
C ASN A 198 -14.11 -17.40 6.99
N GLN A 199 -13.35 -18.49 7.13
CA GLN A 199 -13.60 -19.47 8.20
C GLN A 199 -13.17 -18.94 9.58
N VAL A 200 -12.22 -18.00 9.59
CA VAL A 200 -11.74 -17.35 10.81
C VAL A 200 -12.39 -15.98 11.00
N PRO A 201 -12.60 -15.52 12.25
CA PRO A 201 -13.18 -14.20 12.52
C PRO A 201 -12.19 -13.04 12.28
N ASN A 202 -10.90 -13.35 12.10
CA ASN A 202 -9.81 -12.39 12.01
C ASN A 202 -9.94 -11.45 10.79
N HIS A 203 -9.66 -10.17 11.00
CA HIS A 203 -9.56 -9.19 9.92
C HIS A 203 -8.24 -9.33 9.16
N ILE A 204 -8.20 -8.77 7.95
CA ILE A 204 -7.04 -8.83 7.07
C ILE A 204 -6.47 -7.45 6.74
N SER A 205 -5.16 -7.41 6.54
CA SER A 205 -4.43 -6.29 5.95
C SER A 205 -3.89 -6.72 4.59
N ILE A 206 -4.16 -5.93 3.55
CA ILE A 206 -3.68 -6.21 2.18
C ILE A 206 -2.64 -5.19 1.79
N THR A 207 -1.46 -5.66 1.43
CA THR A 207 -0.31 -4.82 1.07
C THR A 207 0.18 -5.14 -0.33
N GLY A 208 0.29 -4.12 -1.19
CA GLY A 208 0.86 -4.23 -2.51
C GLY A 208 2.31 -3.79 -2.55
N HIS A 209 3.14 -4.55 -3.26
CA HIS A 209 4.55 -4.23 -3.50
C HIS A 209 4.84 -4.23 -5.01
N THR A 210 5.77 -3.38 -5.41
CA THR A 210 6.32 -3.32 -6.78
C THR A 210 7.84 -3.47 -6.74
N ASP A 211 8.44 -3.72 -7.90
CA ASP A 211 9.89 -3.65 -8.05
C ASP A 211 10.37 -2.20 -8.21
N VAL A 212 11.68 -2.01 -8.32
CA VAL A 212 12.30 -0.70 -8.56
C VAL A 212 12.19 -0.22 -10.00
N THR A 213 11.64 -1.02 -10.92
CA THR A 213 11.54 -0.58 -12.31
C THR A 213 10.61 0.62 -12.37
N GLN A 214 11.12 1.73 -12.90
CA GLN A 214 10.40 2.98 -12.84
C GLN A 214 9.15 2.89 -13.70
N TYR A 215 8.00 2.86 -13.04
CA TYR A 215 6.73 3.10 -13.71
C TYR A 215 6.51 4.60 -13.81
N SER A 216 6.51 5.11 -15.03
CA SER A 216 6.08 6.48 -15.32
C SER A 216 4.77 6.39 -16.10
N GLY A 217 3.67 6.41 -15.36
CA GLY A 217 2.35 6.55 -15.93
C GLY A 217 2.07 8.00 -16.32
N LYS A 218 0.95 8.21 -17.03
CA LYS A 218 0.45 9.57 -17.31
C LYS A 218 0.09 10.25 -16.00
N ASN A 219 0.26 11.58 -15.94
CA ASN A 219 -0.18 12.44 -14.83
C ASN A 219 0.48 12.15 -13.47
N GLY A 220 1.74 11.72 -13.45
CA GLY A 220 2.49 11.51 -12.20
C GLY A 220 2.21 10.17 -11.51
N TYR A 221 1.43 9.29 -12.15
CA TYR A 221 1.21 7.94 -11.65
C TYR A 221 2.52 7.16 -11.57
N SER A 222 2.82 6.65 -10.40
CA SER A 222 4.09 6.01 -10.05
C SER A 222 3.85 4.60 -9.48
N ASN A 223 4.93 3.97 -9.03
CA ASN A 223 4.87 2.70 -8.33
C ASN A 223 4.09 2.77 -7.00
N TRP A 224 3.93 3.96 -6.41
CA TRP A 224 3.10 4.15 -5.22
C TRP A 224 1.63 3.89 -5.54
N GLU A 225 1.08 4.60 -6.52
CA GLU A 225 -0.30 4.41 -6.98
C GLU A 225 -0.50 2.98 -7.49
N LEU A 226 0.46 2.45 -8.27
CA LEU A 226 0.39 1.07 -8.78
C LEU A 226 0.28 0.04 -7.66
N SER A 227 1.10 0.20 -6.61
CA SER A 227 1.10 -0.75 -5.49
C SER A 227 -0.21 -0.71 -4.71
N ALA A 228 -0.78 0.47 -4.48
CA ALA A 228 -2.07 0.62 -3.80
C ALA A 228 -3.23 0.09 -4.66
N ASP A 229 -3.23 0.36 -5.96
CA ASP A 229 -4.27 -0.10 -6.89
C ASP A 229 -4.27 -1.62 -7.03
N ARG A 230 -3.08 -2.24 -7.04
CA ARG A 230 -2.92 -3.70 -7.05
C ARG A 230 -3.45 -4.35 -5.76
N ALA A 231 -3.17 -3.73 -4.62
CA ALA A 231 -3.73 -4.18 -3.34
C ALA A 231 -5.27 -4.09 -3.34
N ASN A 232 -5.82 -3.01 -3.87
CA ASN A 232 -7.27 -2.85 -4.04
C ASN A 232 -7.88 -3.80 -5.07
N ALA A 233 -7.15 -4.13 -6.14
CA ALA A 233 -7.59 -5.15 -7.10
C ALA A 233 -7.72 -6.51 -6.42
N ALA A 234 -6.72 -6.90 -5.61
CA ALA A 234 -6.82 -8.12 -4.81
C ALA A 234 -7.99 -8.08 -3.83
N ARG A 235 -8.20 -6.96 -3.13
CA ARG A 235 -9.36 -6.75 -2.24
C ARG A 235 -10.67 -7.03 -2.96
N ARG A 236 -10.89 -6.44 -4.13
CA ARG A 236 -12.12 -6.62 -4.92
C ARG A 236 -12.33 -8.07 -5.33
N GLU A 237 -11.28 -8.77 -5.74
CA GLU A 237 -11.39 -10.18 -6.13
C GLU A 237 -11.63 -11.10 -4.92
N LEU A 238 -11.02 -10.82 -3.77
CA LEU A 238 -11.31 -11.54 -2.53
C LEU A 238 -12.79 -11.41 -2.14
N VAL A 239 -13.35 -10.21 -2.22
CA VAL A 239 -14.79 -9.97 -1.98
C VAL A 239 -15.66 -10.65 -3.03
N ALA A 240 -15.27 -10.59 -4.31
CA ALA A 240 -15.97 -11.31 -5.38
C ALA A 240 -15.95 -12.84 -5.20
N GLY A 241 -14.89 -13.37 -4.58
CA GLY A 241 -14.77 -14.77 -4.15
C GLY A 241 -15.55 -15.11 -2.87
N GLY A 242 -16.36 -14.20 -2.36
CA GLY A 242 -17.25 -14.41 -1.21
C GLY A 242 -16.72 -13.91 0.12
N MET A 243 -15.54 -13.26 0.18
CA MET A 243 -15.04 -12.65 1.42
C MET A 243 -15.96 -11.51 1.89
N GLY A 244 -16.25 -11.45 3.18
CA GLY A 244 -16.94 -10.30 3.77
C GLY A 244 -16.14 -9.00 3.57
N GLU A 245 -16.79 -7.92 3.15
CA GLU A 245 -16.10 -6.64 2.93
C GLU A 245 -15.57 -6.02 4.22
N ASP A 246 -16.28 -6.26 5.33
CA ASP A 246 -15.93 -5.86 6.69
C ASP A 246 -14.63 -6.51 7.21
N LYS A 247 -14.21 -7.62 6.62
CA LYS A 247 -12.97 -8.30 6.98
C LYS A 247 -11.72 -7.49 6.68
N VAL A 248 -11.78 -6.55 5.74
CA VAL A 248 -10.61 -5.78 5.33
C VAL A 248 -10.43 -4.60 6.29
N SER A 249 -9.40 -4.66 7.13
CA SER A 249 -9.08 -3.57 8.07
C SER A 249 -8.33 -2.43 7.36
N ARG A 250 -7.33 -2.77 6.53
CA ARG A 250 -6.57 -1.75 5.78
C ARG A 250 -6.00 -2.27 4.46
N VAL A 251 -5.76 -1.32 3.56
CA VAL A 251 -5.07 -1.54 2.28
C VAL A 251 -3.87 -0.60 2.21
N VAL A 252 -2.69 -1.15 1.91
CA VAL A 252 -1.42 -0.40 1.91
C VAL A 252 -0.68 -0.58 0.60
N GLY A 253 -0.18 0.51 0.02
CA GLY A 253 0.76 0.50 -1.10
C GLY A 253 2.16 0.83 -0.62
N LEU A 254 3.12 -0.08 -0.78
CA LEU A 254 4.51 0.12 -0.34
C LEU A 254 5.49 0.38 -1.49
N SER A 255 5.03 0.42 -2.74
CA SER A 255 5.91 0.62 -3.91
C SER A 255 7.11 -0.34 -3.84
N SER A 256 8.32 0.17 -4.12
CA SER A 256 9.59 -0.54 -4.00
C SER A 256 10.34 -0.30 -2.68
N SER A 257 9.67 0.22 -1.64
CA SER A 257 10.31 0.54 -0.34
C SER A 257 10.73 -0.71 0.45
N VAL A 258 10.00 -1.82 0.26
CA VAL A 258 10.26 -3.11 0.92
C VAL A 258 10.40 -4.21 -0.12
N LEU A 259 11.64 -4.38 -0.62
CA LEU A 259 12.01 -5.43 -1.56
C LEU A 259 12.14 -6.78 -0.84
N PHE A 260 11.67 -7.84 -1.50
CA PHE A 260 11.82 -9.21 -1.02
C PHE A 260 13.26 -9.68 -1.26
N ASP A 261 13.74 -9.53 -2.49
CA ASP A 261 15.14 -9.72 -2.86
C ASP A 261 15.83 -8.36 -2.96
N LYS A 262 16.64 -8.07 -1.93
CA LYS A 262 17.42 -6.83 -1.84
C LYS A 262 18.67 -6.84 -2.73
N GLN A 263 19.14 -8.02 -3.13
CA GLN A 263 20.35 -8.17 -3.96
C GLN A 263 20.03 -7.92 -5.43
N VAL A 264 18.84 -8.33 -5.87
CA VAL A 264 18.35 -8.14 -7.23
C VAL A 264 17.06 -7.30 -7.20
N PRO A 265 17.15 -5.95 -7.16
CA PRO A 265 15.98 -5.10 -6.97
C PRO A 265 14.91 -5.18 -8.07
N ASN A 266 15.30 -5.53 -9.29
CA ASN A 266 14.42 -5.72 -10.44
C ASN A 266 13.84 -7.14 -10.54
N ASN A 267 14.12 -8.01 -9.58
CA ASN A 267 13.60 -9.38 -9.55
C ASN A 267 12.05 -9.35 -9.50
N PRO A 268 11.36 -10.08 -10.39
CA PRO A 268 9.90 -10.20 -10.36
C PRO A 268 9.31 -10.55 -9.01
N ILE A 269 10.02 -11.31 -8.17
CA ILE A 269 9.56 -11.68 -6.83
C ILE A 269 9.25 -10.45 -5.94
N ASN A 270 9.85 -9.29 -6.26
CA ASN A 270 9.58 -8.02 -5.56
C ASN A 270 8.17 -7.48 -5.86
N ARG A 271 7.58 -7.84 -7.01
CA ARG A 271 6.17 -7.60 -7.32
C ARG A 271 5.33 -8.68 -6.66
N ARG A 272 4.73 -8.33 -5.52
CA ARG A 272 3.96 -9.26 -4.71
C ARG A 272 2.78 -8.58 -4.03
N ILE A 273 1.78 -9.38 -3.69
CA ILE A 273 0.68 -8.99 -2.83
C ILE A 273 0.83 -9.78 -1.54
N SER A 274 0.84 -9.08 -0.40
CA SER A 274 0.86 -9.70 0.91
C SER A 274 -0.51 -9.52 1.55
N ILE A 275 -1.13 -10.61 1.95
CA ILE A 275 -2.36 -10.64 2.73
C ILE A 275 -1.99 -11.16 4.11
N VAL A 276 -2.20 -10.36 5.14
CA VAL A 276 -1.96 -10.76 6.53
C VAL A 276 -3.31 -10.97 7.19
N VAL A 277 -3.60 -12.20 7.60
CA VAL A 277 -4.71 -12.51 8.50
C VAL A 277 -4.24 -12.17 9.91
N MET A 278 -4.74 -11.07 10.45
CA MET A 278 -4.13 -10.40 11.59
C MET A 278 -4.50 -11.08 12.91
N THR A 279 -3.58 -11.07 13.87
CA THR A 279 -3.92 -11.30 15.28
C THR A 279 -4.72 -10.13 15.83
N LYS A 280 -5.43 -10.34 16.93
CA LYS A 280 -6.26 -9.28 17.51
C LYS A 280 -5.43 -8.06 17.94
N ASP A 281 -4.23 -8.29 18.48
CA ASP A 281 -3.30 -7.21 18.83
C ASP A 281 -2.85 -6.39 17.60
N ALA A 282 -2.60 -7.07 16.46
CA ALA A 282 -2.18 -6.40 15.23
C ALA A 282 -3.32 -5.63 14.56
N GLU A 283 -4.54 -6.15 14.62
CA GLU A 283 -5.75 -5.47 14.18
C GLU A 283 -6.04 -4.21 15.01
N ASP A 284 -5.95 -4.33 16.33
CA ASP A 284 -6.15 -3.22 17.25
C ASP A 284 -5.08 -2.13 17.02
N ALA A 285 -3.81 -2.51 16.81
CA ALA A 285 -2.74 -1.58 16.45
C ALA A 285 -2.99 -0.89 15.09
N ALA A 286 -3.43 -1.64 14.08
CA ALA A 286 -3.73 -1.09 12.75
C ALA A 286 -4.92 -0.11 12.76
N THR A 287 -5.86 -0.30 13.68
CA THR A 287 -7.06 0.54 13.80
C THR A 287 -6.80 1.75 14.72
N ALA A 288 -5.95 1.60 15.75
CA ALA A 288 -5.62 2.65 16.71
C ALA A 288 -4.93 3.86 16.07
N ASP A 289 -4.13 3.67 15.01
CA ASP A 289 -3.51 4.77 14.25
C ASP A 289 -4.55 5.80 13.72
N GLY A 290 -5.81 5.40 13.56
CA GLY A 290 -6.91 6.28 13.13
C GLY A 290 -7.68 6.98 14.26
N ASP A 291 -7.58 6.50 15.50
CA ASP A 291 -8.34 7.03 16.65
C ASP A 291 -7.57 8.06 17.49
N HIS A 292 -6.37 8.42 17.04
CA HIS A 292 -5.74 9.68 17.41
C HIS A 292 -6.49 10.84 16.73
N SER A 293 -7.73 11.07 17.17
CA SER A 293 -8.29 12.41 17.12
C SER A 293 -7.32 13.29 17.89
N VAL A 294 -6.45 13.99 17.15
CA VAL A 294 -5.78 15.16 17.66
C VAL A 294 -6.95 16.06 18.03
N ALA A 295 -7.31 16.07 19.31
CA ALA A 295 -8.24 17.06 19.82
C ALA A 295 -7.60 18.39 19.43
N LEU A 296 -8.10 19.02 18.36
CA LEU A 296 -7.81 20.41 18.08
C LEU A 296 -8.23 21.10 19.37
N GLY A 297 -7.23 21.48 20.19
CA GLY A 297 -7.47 22.23 21.39
C GLY A 297 -8.39 23.38 21.01
N THR A 298 -9.38 23.65 21.85
CA THR A 298 -10.25 24.82 21.70
C THR A 298 -9.40 26.01 21.31
N VAL A 299 -9.72 26.66 20.17
CA VAL A 299 -8.96 27.80 19.67
C VAL A 299 -8.81 28.81 20.79
N GLN A 300 -7.61 28.89 21.35
CA GLN A 300 -7.25 29.93 22.30
C GLN A 300 -7.04 31.18 21.44
N PRO A 301 -7.82 32.27 21.63
CA PRO A 301 -7.57 33.49 20.90
C PRO A 301 -6.23 34.06 21.38
N ASP A 302 -5.17 33.87 20.59
CA ASP A 302 -3.90 34.58 20.78
C ASP A 302 -4.15 36.06 20.48
N ALA A 303 -4.09 36.90 21.52
CA ALA A 303 -4.32 38.34 21.44
C ALA A 303 -3.34 39.07 20.50
N ASP A 304 -2.26 38.41 20.07
CA ASP A 304 -1.21 38.97 19.23
C ASP A 304 -1.28 38.56 17.75
N THR A 305 -2.22 37.68 17.36
CA THR A 305 -2.38 37.32 15.93
C THR A 305 -3.37 38.26 15.25
N LYS A 306 -2.90 39.43 14.79
CA LYS A 306 -3.65 40.25 13.84
C LYS A 306 -3.63 39.58 12.47
N VAL A 307 -4.64 38.77 12.18
CA VAL A 307 -4.97 38.41 10.81
C VAL A 307 -5.39 39.67 10.05
N PRO A 308 -4.75 40.03 8.92
CA PRO A 308 -5.18 41.17 8.13
C PRO A 308 -6.58 40.89 7.56
N ASP A 309 -7.51 41.81 7.80
CA ASP A 309 -8.86 41.76 7.26
C ASP A 309 -8.81 42.01 5.74
N LEU A 310 -9.06 40.97 4.96
CA LEU A 310 -9.13 41.05 3.50
C LEU A 310 -10.51 41.49 3.00
N SER A 311 -11.44 41.89 3.88
CA SER A 311 -12.76 42.42 3.48
C SER A 311 -12.68 43.75 2.70
N ALA A 312 -11.55 44.47 2.80
CA ALA A 312 -11.36 45.75 2.09
C ALA A 312 -11.00 45.59 0.59
N ALA A 313 -10.59 44.39 0.13
CA ALA A 313 -10.20 44.17 -1.27
C ALA A 313 -11.39 43.96 -2.24
N ALA A 314 -12.63 43.91 -1.73
CA ALA A 314 -13.83 43.69 -2.54
C ALA A 314 -14.51 44.98 -3.05
N THR A 315 -14.00 46.17 -2.71
CA THR A 315 -14.70 47.44 -3.00
C THR A 315 -14.11 48.21 -4.21
N GLU A 316 -13.05 47.71 -4.86
CA GLU A 316 -12.35 48.45 -5.92
C GLU A 316 -12.53 47.85 -7.33
N ALA A 317 -13.73 47.34 -7.64
CA ALA A 317 -14.07 46.83 -8.97
C ALA A 317 -15.41 47.36 -9.54
N ALA A 318 -15.87 48.53 -9.06
CA ALA A 318 -17.08 49.17 -9.57
C ALA A 318 -16.87 50.66 -9.84
N ALA A 319 -16.11 50.99 -10.89
CA ALA A 319 -16.12 52.32 -11.49
C ALA A 319 -15.86 52.23 -13.00
N ALA A 320 -16.93 52.06 -13.78
CA ALA A 320 -16.94 52.35 -15.21
C ALA A 320 -17.38 53.82 -15.42
N PRO A 321 -16.77 54.59 -16.32
CA PRO A 321 -17.36 55.84 -16.79
C PRO A 321 -18.24 55.58 -18.03
N ALA A 322 -19.41 56.20 -18.05
CA ALA A 322 -20.35 56.20 -19.18
C ALA A 322 -20.40 57.57 -19.88
N ALA A 323 -20.71 57.50 -21.19
CA ALA A 323 -21.14 58.54 -22.15
C ALA A 323 -20.04 59.39 -22.83
N GLY A 324 -20.02 59.59 -24.16
CA GLY A 324 -20.90 59.11 -25.24
C GLY A 324 -20.61 59.78 -26.61
N LYS A 325 -21.37 59.31 -27.62
CA LYS A 325 -21.65 59.82 -28.99
C LYS A 325 -20.76 59.35 -30.16
N GLY A 326 -21.41 58.69 -31.13
CA GLY A 326 -21.01 58.67 -32.55
C GLY A 326 -21.17 57.33 -33.27
N ALA A 327 -22.35 57.05 -33.84
CA ALA A 327 -22.52 56.15 -34.99
C ALA A 327 -22.30 56.97 -36.30
N PRO A 328 -22.06 56.39 -37.51
CA PRO A 328 -22.51 55.05 -37.94
C PRO A 328 -21.56 54.22 -38.85
N ALA A 329 -21.94 52.94 -38.98
CA ALA A 329 -21.93 52.05 -40.16
C ALA A 329 -20.68 51.90 -41.06
N ALA A 330 -20.16 50.67 -41.16
CA ALA A 330 -19.97 49.92 -42.42
C ALA A 330 -19.43 48.50 -42.15
N ALA A 331 -19.95 47.51 -42.89
CA ALA A 331 -19.57 46.10 -42.89
C ALA A 331 -18.17 45.84 -43.48
N PRO A 332 -17.61 44.62 -43.34
CA PRO A 332 -16.71 44.10 -44.35
C PRO A 332 -17.32 42.87 -45.05
N ALA A 333 -17.31 42.99 -46.38
CA ALA A 333 -17.60 41.94 -47.34
C ALA A 333 -16.42 40.96 -47.47
N ALA A 334 -16.77 39.77 -47.97
CA ALA A 334 -15.86 38.75 -48.47
C ALA A 334 -15.05 39.23 -49.68
N THR A 335 -13.84 38.67 -49.85
CA THR A 335 -13.15 38.63 -51.15
C THR A 335 -12.44 37.30 -51.36
N ASN A 336 -12.76 36.67 -52.48
CA ASN A 336 -12.15 35.45 -53.03
C ASN A 336 -10.86 35.76 -53.83
N GLY A 337 -9.96 34.77 -53.88
CA GLY A 337 -9.32 34.31 -55.12
C GLY A 337 -7.89 34.77 -55.41
N THR A 338 -6.94 33.83 -55.58
CA THR A 338 -6.53 33.28 -56.90
C THR A 338 -5.26 32.40 -56.76
N ALA A 339 -5.22 31.30 -57.54
CA ALA A 339 -4.14 30.30 -57.66
C ALA A 339 -2.90 30.82 -58.43
N PRO A 340 -1.81 30.02 -58.60
CA PRO A 340 -1.76 29.10 -59.75
C PRO A 340 -1.01 27.74 -59.55
N THR A 341 -1.54 26.74 -60.28
CA THR A 341 -0.97 25.56 -60.99
C THR A 341 0.35 24.85 -60.63
N ALA A 342 0.25 23.50 -60.63
CA ALA A 342 1.28 22.45 -60.55
C ALA A 342 2.00 22.15 -61.89
N PRO A 343 2.91 21.13 -62.00
CA PRO A 343 2.42 19.75 -62.22
C PRO A 343 3.25 18.56 -61.63
N ALA A 344 2.49 17.49 -61.32
CA ALA A 344 2.69 16.05 -61.50
C ALA A 344 4.00 15.30 -61.10
N ALA A 345 3.84 14.31 -60.20
CA ALA A 345 4.31 12.94 -60.40
C ALA A 345 3.55 11.92 -59.52
N THR A 346 3.27 10.78 -60.14
CA THR A 346 2.56 9.54 -59.81
C THR A 346 2.97 8.83 -58.51
N SER A 347 2.01 8.23 -57.79
CA SER A 347 1.88 6.77 -57.54
C SER A 347 0.94 6.45 -56.36
N GLY A 348 0.24 5.32 -56.46
CA GLY A 348 -1.03 5.07 -55.77
C GLY A 348 -0.96 4.43 -54.38
N LYS A 349 -2.13 4.38 -53.74
CA LYS A 349 -2.64 3.28 -52.92
C LYS A 349 -4.08 3.60 -52.51
N ALA A 350 -5.00 2.70 -52.87
CA ALA A 350 -6.37 2.71 -52.39
C ALA A 350 -6.38 2.59 -50.86
N SER A 351 -6.96 3.56 -50.17
CA SER A 351 -7.19 3.54 -48.73
C SER A 351 -8.70 3.62 -48.50
N VAL A 352 -9.27 2.52 -48.01
CA VAL A 352 -10.68 2.46 -47.57
C VAL A 352 -10.75 3.12 -46.20
N GLN A 353 -11.47 4.23 -46.11
CA GLN A 353 -11.85 4.84 -44.82
C GLN A 353 -13.05 4.09 -44.25
N ILE A 354 -12.87 3.44 -43.11
CA ILE A 354 -13.98 2.92 -42.30
C ILE A 354 -14.47 4.07 -41.41
N VAL A 355 -15.71 4.51 -41.66
CA VAL A 355 -16.41 5.48 -40.82
C VAL A 355 -17.14 4.70 -39.73
N GLU A 356 -16.85 4.99 -38.45
CA GLU A 356 -17.58 4.43 -37.31
C GLU A 356 -19.01 5.01 -37.24
N PRO A 357 -20.06 4.18 -37.13
CA PRO A 357 -21.41 4.68 -36.90
C PRO A 357 -21.59 5.05 -35.41
N ARG A 358 -21.74 6.34 -35.12
CA ARG A 358 -22.29 6.82 -33.84
C ARG A 358 -23.80 6.52 -33.81
N THR A 359 -24.21 5.42 -33.20
CA THR A 359 -25.61 5.25 -32.75
C THR A 359 -25.67 4.47 -31.43
N THR A 360 -26.51 4.93 -30.50
CA THR A 360 -26.69 4.39 -29.14
C THR A 360 -27.91 3.47 -29.04
N SER A 361 -28.04 2.49 -29.94
CA SER A 361 -29.06 1.44 -29.81
C SER A 361 -28.54 0.07 -30.27
N PRO A 362 -28.63 -0.98 -29.42
CA PRO A 362 -28.06 -2.29 -29.72
C PRO A 362 -28.74 -3.00 -30.90
N GLU A 363 -29.98 -2.63 -31.23
CA GLU A 363 -30.74 -3.23 -32.32
C GLU A 363 -30.25 -2.77 -33.71
N ALA A 364 -29.86 -1.49 -33.83
CA ALA A 364 -29.30 -0.94 -35.07
C ALA A 364 -27.88 -1.48 -35.36
N ALA A 365 -27.08 -1.72 -34.32
CA ALA A 365 -25.75 -2.32 -34.45
C ALA A 365 -25.83 -3.79 -34.94
N ALA A 366 -26.83 -4.55 -34.46
CA ALA A 366 -27.05 -5.92 -34.88
C ALA A 366 -27.57 -6.03 -36.33
N ALA A 367 -28.32 -5.03 -36.83
CA ALA A 367 -28.74 -4.97 -38.22
C ALA A 367 -27.55 -4.63 -39.15
N ALA A 368 -26.75 -3.62 -38.81
CA ALA A 368 -25.58 -3.22 -39.58
C ALA A 368 -24.52 -4.34 -39.68
N ALA A 369 -24.30 -5.10 -38.60
CA ALA A 369 -23.40 -6.24 -38.59
C ALA A 369 -23.88 -7.40 -39.49
N ARG A 370 -25.20 -7.63 -39.57
CA ARG A 370 -25.79 -8.66 -40.45
C ARG A 370 -25.69 -8.28 -41.92
N ASP A 371 -25.89 -7.01 -42.26
CA ASP A 371 -25.76 -6.53 -43.64
C ASP A 371 -24.30 -6.51 -44.10
N ALA A 372 -23.36 -6.17 -43.23
CA ALA A 372 -21.92 -6.27 -43.51
C ALA A 372 -21.48 -7.72 -43.77
N LEU A 373 -22.00 -8.70 -43.01
CA LEU A 373 -21.71 -10.12 -43.22
C LEU A 373 -22.30 -10.64 -44.55
N ARG A 374 -23.46 -10.12 -44.96
CA ARG A 374 -24.16 -10.55 -46.18
C ARG A 374 -23.53 -9.97 -47.45
N SER A 375 -22.91 -8.78 -47.36
CA SER A 375 -22.09 -8.19 -48.43
C SER A 375 -20.80 -8.98 -48.72
N ILE A 376 -20.27 -9.72 -47.75
CA ILE A 376 -19.07 -10.56 -47.92
C ILE A 376 -19.42 -11.87 -48.65
N ASN A 377 -20.66 -12.36 -48.52
CA ASN A 377 -21.13 -13.62 -49.12
C ASN A 377 -21.91 -13.45 -50.45
N GLY A 378 -21.86 -12.27 -51.08
CA GLY A 378 -22.34 -12.08 -52.46
C GLY A 378 -23.87 -12.11 -52.68
N GLY A 379 -24.69 -11.86 -51.65
CA GLY A 379 -26.15 -11.80 -51.79
C GLY A 379 -26.67 -10.43 -52.21
N ALA A 380 -27.38 -10.33 -53.33
CA ALA A 380 -28.02 -9.09 -53.79
C ALA A 380 -29.20 -8.66 -52.88
N PRO A 381 -29.47 -7.35 -52.70
CA PRO A 381 -30.53 -6.86 -51.82
C PRO A 381 -31.92 -6.92 -52.49
N VAL A 382 -32.92 -7.44 -51.76
CA VAL A 382 -34.34 -7.33 -52.12
C VAL A 382 -34.88 -6.04 -51.50
N THR A 383 -35.34 -5.11 -52.32
CA THR A 383 -36.03 -3.89 -51.89
C THR A 383 -37.47 -4.24 -51.47
N ALA A 384 -37.77 -4.14 -50.17
CA ALA A 384 -39.14 -4.21 -49.68
C ALA A 384 -39.71 -2.79 -49.55
N ALA A 385 -40.62 -2.44 -50.45
CA ALA A 385 -41.43 -1.24 -50.38
C ALA A 385 -42.52 -1.40 -49.31
N ALA A 386 -42.64 -0.40 -48.44
CA ALA A 386 -43.76 -0.25 -47.52
C ALA A 386 -44.98 0.30 -48.29
N GLY A 387 -46.14 -0.33 -48.09
CA GLY A 387 -47.43 0.10 -48.62
C GLY A 387 -48.55 -0.37 -47.68
N ALA A 388 -49.34 0.60 -47.21
CA ALA A 388 -50.26 0.53 -46.11
C ALA A 388 -51.63 -0.13 -46.41
N GLY A 389 -52.28 -0.66 -45.36
CA GLY A 389 -53.64 -0.24 -44.98
C GLY A 389 -54.85 -1.10 -45.37
N ALA A 390 -55.78 -1.20 -44.39
CA ALA A 390 -57.14 -1.77 -44.40
C ALA A 390 -57.22 -3.32 -44.33
N GLY A 391 -58.01 -3.97 -43.47
CA GLY A 391 -59.11 -3.59 -42.59
C GLY A 391 -60.10 -4.77 -42.56
N GLY A 392 -60.64 -5.12 -41.39
CA GLY A 392 -61.92 -5.85 -41.30
C GLY A 392 -61.92 -7.32 -40.82
N THR A 393 -62.47 -7.49 -39.60
CA THR A 393 -63.52 -8.45 -39.18
C THR A 393 -63.27 -9.97 -39.13
N GLU A 394 -63.43 -10.49 -37.90
CA GLU A 394 -64.19 -11.68 -37.44
C GLU A 394 -64.16 -12.98 -38.27
N ALA A 395 -63.77 -14.09 -37.61
CA ALA A 395 -64.68 -15.15 -37.15
C ALA A 395 -63.94 -16.47 -36.88
N THR A 396 -64.12 -16.98 -35.65
CA THR A 396 -64.49 -18.37 -35.31
C THR A 396 -64.13 -19.50 -36.29
N SER A 397 -63.35 -20.49 -35.83
CA SER A 397 -63.83 -21.86 -35.57
C SER A 397 -62.68 -22.83 -35.28
N ALA A 398 -62.93 -23.67 -34.28
CA ALA A 398 -62.15 -24.82 -33.87
C ALA A 398 -61.77 -25.77 -35.02
N ARG A 399 -60.60 -26.42 -34.92
CA ARG A 399 -60.48 -27.80 -34.42
C ARG A 399 -59.03 -28.17 -34.14
#